data_AF-A0A7R9DI30-F1
#
_entry.id   AF-A0A7R9DI30-F1
#
_cell.length_a   1.000
_cell.length_b   1.000
_cell.length_c   1.000
_cell.angle_alpha   90.00
_cell.angle_beta   90.00
_cell.angle_gamma   90.00
#
_symmetry.space_group_name_H-M   'P 1'
#
loop_
_entity.id
_entity.type
_entity.pdbx_description
1 polymer ?
#
loop_
_entity_poly.entity_id
_entity_poly.type
_entity_poly.pdbx_seq_one_letter_code
_entity_poly.pdbx_strand_id
1 'polypeptide(L)'
;GIAVMAGLCFTGTIKNTQLGVQSVQGALFILVSENTFSPMYSVLATFPREMPLFMREYRSGLYSTHIYYISKMIAMFPGLIVEPLVFVILTYWLAGLRDTLYAFLFTAFITIMTMNVSTACGCFFSSAFESVALAMAYLVPFDYVLLITSGMFVNIR
;
A
#
# COMPACT_ATOMS: atom_id res chain seq x y z
N GLY A 1 -1.91 -2.70 14.37
CA GLY A 1 -1.80 -4.14 14.68
C GLY A 1 -0.69 -4.78 13.88
N ILE A 2 -0.84 -4.84 12.56
CA ILE A 2 0.08 -5.53 11.64
C ILE A 2 1.52 -4.97 11.71
N ALA A 3 1.68 -3.64 11.80
CA ALA A 3 3.01 -3.01 11.95
C ALA A 3 3.79 -3.49 13.18
N VAL A 4 3.10 -3.64 14.31
CA VAL A 4 3.70 -4.08 15.59
C VAL A 4 3.98 -5.58 15.54
N MET A 5 3.07 -6.37 14.96
CA MET A 5 3.25 -7.81 14.76
C MET A 5 4.45 -8.09 13.85
N ALA A 6 4.51 -7.43 12.70
CA ALA A 6 5.64 -7.51 11.77
C ALA A 6 6.94 -7.07 12.45
N GLY A 7 6.94 -5.93 13.16
CA GLY A 7 8.10 -5.46 13.90
C GLY A 7 8.61 -6.48 14.92
N LEU A 8 7.73 -7.02 15.77
CA LEU A 8 8.08 -8.04 16.78
C LEU A 8 8.55 -9.37 16.18
N CYS A 9 8.05 -9.76 15.00
CA CYS A 9 8.53 -10.98 14.32
C CYS A 9 9.99 -10.87 13.86
N PHE A 10 10.52 -9.65 13.67
CA PHE A 10 11.89 -9.42 13.19
C PHE A 10 12.83 -8.81 14.24
N THR A 11 12.37 -8.55 15.47
CA THR A 11 13.22 -8.07 16.56
C THR A 11 14.31 -9.11 16.87
N GLY A 12 15.59 -8.74 16.71
CA GLY A 12 16.74 -9.53 17.17
C GLY A 12 17.32 -10.55 16.17
N THR A 13 16.82 -10.59 14.93
CA THR A 13 17.23 -11.59 13.91
C THR A 13 18.36 -11.10 12.99
N ILE A 14 18.76 -9.83 13.10
CA ILE A 14 19.85 -9.24 12.29
C ILE A 14 21.21 -9.64 12.88
N LYS A 15 21.62 -10.88 12.60
CA LYS A 15 23.01 -11.35 12.76
C LYS A 15 23.66 -11.46 11.37
N ASN A 16 24.97 -11.30 11.28
CA ASN A 16 25.76 -11.49 10.04
C ASN A 16 25.85 -12.98 9.65
N THR A 17 24.71 -13.62 9.45
CA THR A 17 24.56 -15.04 9.11
C THR A 17 23.53 -15.12 7.98
N GLN A 18 23.58 -16.20 7.19
CA GLN A 18 22.63 -16.41 6.08
C GLN A 18 21.16 -16.29 6.53
N LEU A 19 20.84 -16.78 7.74
CA LEU A 19 19.53 -16.62 8.39
C LEU A 19 19.12 -15.15 8.61
N GLY A 20 20.08 -14.28 8.92
CA GLY A 20 19.83 -12.85 9.10
C GLY A 20 19.50 -12.14 7.78
N VAL A 21 20.22 -12.49 6.69
CA VAL A 21 19.93 -11.96 5.35
C VAL A 21 18.52 -12.35 4.90
N GLN A 22 18.15 -13.62 5.09
CA GLN A 22 16.81 -14.11 4.77
C GLN A 22 15.72 -13.39 5.60
N SER A 23 16.00 -13.14 6.88
CA SER A 23 15.06 -12.43 7.76
C SER A 23 14.85 -10.98 7.33
N VAL A 24 15.92 -10.27 6.92
CA VAL A 24 15.83 -8.90 6.40
C VAL A 24 15.06 -8.86 5.08
N GLN A 25 15.29 -9.82 4.17
CA GLN A 25 14.53 -9.92 2.93
C GLN A 25 13.03 -10.15 3.20
N GLY A 26 12.70 -11.06 4.12
CA GLY A 26 11.32 -11.30 4.54
C GLY A 26 10.66 -10.06 5.16
N ALA A 27 11.39 -9.31 5.99
CA ALA A 27 10.89 -8.08 6.59
C ALA A 27 10.56 -7.01 5.55
N LEU A 28 11.48 -6.80 4.58
CA LEU A 28 11.27 -5.85 3.49
C LEU A 28 10.12 -6.27 2.58
N PHE A 29 9.97 -7.57 2.32
CA PHE A 29 8.86 -8.07 1.54
C PHE A 29 7.50 -7.83 2.23
N ILE A 30 7.39 -8.17 3.51
CA ILE A 30 6.17 -7.91 4.31
C ILE A 30 5.88 -6.41 4.36
N LEU A 31 6.92 -5.58 4.50
CA LEU A 31 6.76 -4.12 4.48
C LEU A 31 6.09 -3.65 3.18
N VAL A 32 6.57 -4.13 2.03
CA VAL A 32 6.05 -3.72 0.72
C VAL A 32 4.67 -4.33 0.44
N SER A 33 4.45 -5.60 0.77
CA SER A 33 3.18 -6.29 0.50
C SER A 33 2.03 -5.68 1.29
N GLU A 34 2.23 -5.38 2.56
CA GLU A 34 1.18 -4.77 3.40
C GLU A 34 0.84 -3.36 2.93
N ASN A 35 1.84 -2.55 2.57
CA ASN A 35 1.63 -1.21 2.00
C ASN A 35 1.07 -1.24 0.56
N THR A 36 1.04 -2.40 -0.10
CA THR A 36 0.43 -2.55 -1.43
C THR A 36 -1.01 -3.04 -1.30
N PHE A 37 -1.26 -4.12 -0.57
CA PHE A 37 -2.59 -4.74 -0.55
C PHE A 37 -3.59 -3.99 0.30
N SER A 38 -3.21 -3.54 1.50
CA SER A 38 -4.12 -2.84 2.42
C SER A 38 -4.81 -1.60 1.79
N PRO A 39 -4.06 -0.62 1.22
CA PRO A 39 -4.69 0.55 0.60
C PRO A 39 -5.48 0.20 -0.66
N MET A 40 -5.05 -0.80 -1.44
CA MET A 40 -5.76 -1.24 -2.64
C MET A 40 -7.17 -1.75 -2.32
N TYR A 41 -7.31 -2.62 -1.32
CA TYR A 41 -8.61 -3.12 -0.88
C TYR A 41 -9.48 -2.04 -0.24
N SER A 42 -8.87 -1.12 0.52
CA SER A 42 -9.58 0.01 1.15
C SER A 42 -10.24 0.92 0.11
N VAL A 43 -9.49 1.29 -0.92
CA VAL A 43 -9.97 2.15 -2.01
C VAL A 43 -11.01 1.43 -2.86
N LEU A 44 -10.79 0.14 -3.15
CA LEU A 44 -11.72 -0.70 -3.90
C LEU A 44 -13.11 -0.79 -3.25
N ALA A 45 -13.17 -0.85 -1.92
CA ALA A 45 -14.43 -0.93 -1.19
C ALA A 45 -15.10 0.44 -1.00
N THR A 46 -14.32 1.52 -0.93
CA THR A 46 -14.81 2.87 -0.61
C THR A 46 -15.29 3.61 -1.86
N PHE A 47 -14.60 3.46 -2.99
CA PHE A 47 -14.89 4.20 -4.22
C PHE A 47 -16.32 3.96 -4.76
N PRO A 48 -16.86 2.72 -4.79
CA PRO A 48 -18.23 2.47 -5.25
C PRO A 48 -19.31 3.05 -4.31
N ARG A 49 -18.99 3.24 -3.02
CA ARG A 49 -19.90 3.90 -2.07
C ARG A 49 -19.97 5.40 -2.27
N GLU A 50 -18.89 6.01 -2.73
CA GLU A 50 -18.82 7.46 -2.98
C GLU A 50 -19.39 7.86 -4.34
N MET A 51 -19.35 6.95 -5.32
CA MET A 51 -19.87 7.17 -6.68
C MET A 51 -21.37 7.59 -6.75
N PRO A 52 -22.33 6.96 -6.01
CA PRO A 52 -23.73 7.41 -6.02
C PRO A 52 -23.93 8.77 -5.34
N LEU A 53 -23.13 9.09 -4.32
CA LEU A 53 -23.14 10.41 -3.67
C LEU A 53 -22.73 11.49 -4.68
N PHE A 54 -21.63 11.24 -5.40
CA PHE A 54 -21.14 12.11 -6.46
C PHE A 54 -22.20 12.34 -7.56
N MET A 55 -22.86 11.28 -8.04
CA MET A 55 -23.90 11.41 -9.06
C MET A 55 -25.10 12.25 -8.59
N ARG A 56 -25.45 12.19 -7.30
CA ARG A 56 -26.52 13.01 -6.72
C ARG A 56 -26.14 14.50 -6.69
N GLU A 57 -24.91 14.81 -6.29
CA GLU A 57 -24.40 16.18 -6.19
C GLU A 57 -24.16 16.81 -7.57
N TYR A 58 -23.67 16.01 -8.52
CA TYR A 58 -23.52 16.42 -9.92
C TYR A 58 -24.87 16.77 -10.56
N ARG A 59 -25.90 15.94 -10.39
CA ARG A 59 -27.26 16.20 -10.90
C ARG A 59 -27.92 17.42 -10.25
N SER A 60 -27.52 17.75 -9.02
CA SER A 60 -28.02 18.93 -8.30
C SER A 60 -27.29 20.22 -8.72
N GLY A 61 -26.29 20.14 -9.62
CA GLY A 61 -25.56 21.28 -10.13
C GLY A 61 -24.59 21.92 -9.13
N LEU A 62 -24.31 21.27 -7.99
CA LEU A 62 -23.45 21.83 -6.94
C LEU A 62 -21.95 21.77 -7.29
N TYR A 63 -21.50 20.76 -8.04
CA TYR A 63 -20.08 20.56 -8.34
C TYR A 63 -19.83 20.08 -9.77
N SER A 64 -18.80 20.67 -10.40
CA SER A 64 -18.24 20.18 -11.66
C SER A 64 -17.32 18.99 -11.40
N THR A 65 -17.30 18.00 -12.30
CA THR A 65 -16.51 16.75 -12.16
C THR A 65 -15.03 16.99 -11.84
N HIS A 66 -14.42 18.02 -12.44
CA HIS A 66 -13.01 18.36 -12.23
C HIS A 66 -12.72 18.89 -10.83
N ILE A 67 -13.62 19.68 -10.25
CA ILE A 67 -13.45 20.27 -8.91
C ILE A 67 -13.54 19.18 -7.84
N TYR A 68 -14.47 18.24 -8.00
CA TYR A 68 -14.58 17.07 -7.12
C TYR A 68 -13.30 16.24 -7.14
N TYR A 69 -12.75 15.95 -8.33
CA TYR A 69 -11.53 15.15 -8.46
C TYR A 69 -10.32 15.81 -7.78
N ILE A 70 -10.09 17.11 -8.02
CA ILE A 70 -8.98 17.84 -7.41
C ILE A 70 -9.14 17.91 -5.89
N SER A 71 -10.33 18.24 -5.40
CA SER A 71 -10.60 18.33 -3.96
C SER A 71 -10.39 16.98 -3.26
N LYS A 72 -10.80 15.89 -3.91
CA LYS A 72 -10.60 14.54 -3.41
C LYS A 72 -9.14 14.13 -3.38
N MET A 73 -8.38 14.43 -4.43
CA MET A 73 -6.93 14.18 -4.46
C MET A 73 -6.20 14.92 -3.33
N ILE A 74 -6.51 16.19 -3.12
CA ILE A 74 -5.90 17.00 -2.05
C ILE A 74 -6.27 16.44 -0.66
N ALA A 75 -7.52 16.01 -0.48
CA ALA A 75 -7.98 15.42 0.79
C ALA A 75 -7.32 14.05 1.08
N MET A 76 -7.06 13.24 0.05
CA MET A 76 -6.42 11.93 0.22
C MET A 76 -4.90 12.00 0.39
N PHE A 77 -4.24 13.01 -0.21
CA PHE A 77 -2.79 13.17 -0.19
C PHE A 77 -2.14 13.08 1.21
N PRO A 78 -2.63 13.77 2.27
CA PRO A 78 -2.02 13.67 3.59
C PRO A 78 -2.17 12.27 4.20
N GLY A 79 -3.31 11.61 4.01
CA GLY A 79 -3.50 10.22 4.47
C GLY A 79 -2.53 9.26 3.78
N LEU A 80 -2.33 9.44 2.48
CA LEU A 80 -1.42 8.65 1.67
C LEU A 80 0.06 8.77 2.07
N ILE A 81 0.44 9.83 2.78
CA ILE A 81 1.83 10.07 3.22
C ILE A 81 2.00 9.69 4.69
N VAL A 82 1.05 10.05 5.55
CA VAL A 82 1.18 9.87 7.00
C VAL A 82 1.11 8.38 7.38
N GLU A 83 0.20 7.62 6.77
CA GLU A 83 0.02 6.20 7.08
C GLU A 83 1.26 5.32 6.79
N PRO A 84 1.90 5.39 5.60
CA PRO A 84 3.10 4.60 5.33
C PRO A 84 4.30 5.10 6.14
N LEU A 85 4.39 6.41 6.44
CA LEU A 85 5.45 6.94 7.30
C LEU A 85 5.39 6.35 8.72
N VAL A 86 4.21 6.32 9.33
CA VAL A 86 4.03 5.73 10.66
C VAL A 86 4.39 4.25 10.64
N PHE A 87 3.99 3.53 9.59
CA PHE A 87 4.32 2.12 9.42
C PHE A 87 5.82 1.88 9.30
N VAL A 88 6.52 2.66 8.46
CA VAL A 88 7.98 2.57 8.29
C VAL A 88 8.70 2.92 9.58
N ILE A 89 8.30 3.98 10.29
CA ILE A 89 8.93 4.37 11.56
C ILE A 89 8.88 3.21 12.56
N LEU A 90 7.71 2.59 12.74
CA LEU A 90 7.54 1.50 13.70
C LEU A 90 8.33 0.24 13.30
N THR A 91 8.20 -0.17 12.05
CA THR A 91 8.86 -1.39 11.55
C THR A 91 10.38 -1.24 11.48
N TYR A 92 10.90 -0.08 11.10
CA TYR A 92 12.33 0.17 11.00
C TYR A 92 13.02 0.16 12.37
N TRP A 93 12.40 0.81 13.37
CA TRP A 93 12.92 0.82 14.74
C TRP A 93 12.85 -0.55 15.41
N LEU A 94 11.77 -1.31 15.16
CA LEU A 94 11.60 -2.65 15.72
C LEU A 94 12.49 -3.70 15.03
N ALA A 95 12.69 -3.59 13.73
CA ALA A 95 13.59 -4.49 13.00
C ALA A 95 15.07 -4.24 13.35
N GLY A 96 15.43 -3.04 13.79
CA GLY A 96 16.84 -2.68 14.08
C GLY A 96 17.68 -2.58 12.81
N LEU A 97 17.09 -2.09 11.72
CA LEU A 97 17.81 -1.89 10.46
C LEU A 97 18.93 -0.85 10.61
N ARG A 98 19.87 -0.86 9.66
CA ARG A 98 21.07 0.00 9.64
C ARG A 98 20.74 1.48 9.98
N ASP A 99 21.35 2.02 11.03
CA ASP A 99 21.17 3.41 11.54
C ASP A 99 21.70 4.53 10.60
N THR A 100 21.44 4.45 9.30
CA THR A 100 21.80 5.50 8.35
C THR A 100 20.53 6.23 7.91
N LEU A 101 20.46 7.54 8.19
CA LEU A 101 19.35 8.42 7.79
C LEU A 101 19.00 8.30 6.30
N TYR A 102 20.00 8.12 5.44
CA TYR A 102 19.80 7.90 4.01
C TYR A 102 18.96 6.64 3.71
N ALA A 103 19.24 5.52 4.38
CA ALA A 103 18.52 4.27 4.17
C ALA A 103 17.07 4.36 4.67
N PHE A 104 16.86 5.06 5.79
CA PHE A 104 15.53 5.35 6.30
C PHE A 104 14.72 6.22 5.34
N LEU A 105 15.28 7.34 4.88
CA LEU A 105 14.58 8.24 3.95
C LEU A 105 14.29 7.55 2.61
N PHE A 106 15.21 6.73 2.11
CA PHE A 106 15.02 5.99 0.87
C PHE A 106 13.90 4.94 0.98
N THR A 107 13.87 4.19 2.08
CA THR A 107 12.79 3.21 2.34
C THR A 107 11.44 3.90 2.53
N ALA A 108 11.37 5.00 3.28
CA ALA A 108 10.17 5.81 3.41
C ALA A 108 9.67 6.34 2.05
N PHE A 109 10.56 6.88 1.23
CA PHE A 109 10.21 7.38 -0.10
C PHE A 109 9.63 6.29 -1.00
N ILE A 110 10.26 5.11 -1.03
CA ILE A 110 9.76 3.96 -1.81
C ILE A 110 8.37 3.55 -1.31
N THR A 111 8.17 3.42 0.00
CA THR A 111 6.85 3.01 0.53
C THR A 111 5.75 4.00 0.23
N ILE A 112 6.02 5.31 0.25
CA ILE A 112 5.06 6.34 -0.14
C ILE A 112 4.70 6.18 -1.62
N MET A 113 5.69 6.00 -2.50
CA MET A 113 5.45 5.77 -3.93
C MET A 113 4.64 4.49 -4.17
N THR A 114 4.97 3.39 -3.47
CA THR A 114 4.21 2.14 -3.53
C THR A 114 2.75 2.35 -3.12
N MET A 115 2.50 3.10 -2.03
CA MET A 115 1.13 3.34 -1.57
C MET A 115 0.30 4.17 -2.55
N ASN A 116 0.94 5.14 -3.22
CA ASN A 116 0.31 5.92 -4.27
C ASN A 116 -0.06 5.04 -5.49
N VAL A 117 0.87 4.19 -5.94
CA VAL A 117 0.63 3.26 -7.07
C VAL A 117 -0.47 2.26 -6.75
N SER A 118 -0.45 1.70 -5.53
CA SER A 118 -1.49 0.78 -5.06
C SER A 118 -2.87 1.44 -5.04
N THR A 119 -2.97 2.65 -4.49
CA THR A 119 -4.23 3.41 -4.44
C THR A 119 -4.75 3.72 -5.85
N ALA A 120 -3.86 4.06 -6.78
CA ALA A 120 -4.22 4.25 -8.18
C ALA A 120 -4.73 2.96 -8.84
N CYS A 121 -4.08 1.82 -8.58
CA CYS A 121 -4.57 0.51 -9.05
C CYS A 121 -5.94 0.16 -8.45
N GLY A 122 -6.14 0.36 -7.15
CA GLY A 122 -7.43 0.13 -6.49
C GLY A 122 -8.55 0.97 -7.09
N CYS A 123 -8.30 2.26 -7.36
CA CYS A 123 -9.23 3.14 -8.08
C CYS A 123 -9.54 2.61 -9.49
N PHE A 124 -8.52 2.18 -10.25
CA PHE A 124 -8.70 1.66 -11.60
C PHE A 124 -9.60 0.42 -11.60
N PHE A 125 -9.29 -0.58 -10.78
CA PHE A 125 -10.12 -1.78 -10.64
C PHE A 125 -11.53 -1.46 -10.14
N SER A 126 -11.67 -0.51 -9.21
CA SER A 126 -12.99 -0.09 -8.73
C SER A 126 -13.83 0.60 -9.81
N SER A 127 -13.21 1.28 -10.77
CA SER A 127 -13.91 1.94 -11.88
C SER A 127 -14.21 0.99 -13.04
N ALA A 128 -13.42 -0.07 -13.19
CA ALA A 128 -13.59 -1.06 -14.26
C ALA A 128 -14.75 -2.03 -14.02
N PHE A 129 -15.16 -2.23 -12.76
CA PHE A 129 -16.18 -3.19 -12.37
C PHE A 129 -17.32 -2.53 -11.59
N GLU A 130 -18.56 -2.86 -11.94
CA GLU A 130 -19.76 -2.30 -11.29
C GLU A 130 -20.04 -2.90 -9.90
N SER A 131 -19.50 -4.09 -9.62
CA SER A 131 -19.69 -4.82 -8.35
C SER A 131 -18.36 -5.03 -7.64
N VAL A 132 -18.31 -4.65 -6.36
CA VAL A 132 -17.13 -4.82 -5.48
C VAL A 132 -16.72 -6.29 -5.38
N ALA A 133 -17.69 -7.19 -5.27
CA ALA A 133 -17.43 -8.62 -5.15
C ALA A 133 -16.75 -9.19 -6.41
N LEU A 134 -17.19 -8.72 -7.58
CA LEU A 134 -16.62 -9.15 -8.87
C LEU A 134 -15.23 -8.55 -9.05
N ALA A 135 -15.03 -7.27 -8.69
CA ALA A 135 -13.72 -6.63 -8.70
C ALA A 135 -12.71 -7.37 -7.81
N MET A 136 -13.09 -7.73 -6.58
CA MET A 136 -12.26 -8.52 -5.67
C MET A 136 -11.90 -9.90 -6.24
N ALA A 137 -12.84 -10.57 -6.90
CA ALA A 137 -12.60 -11.89 -7.48
C ALA A 137 -11.52 -11.89 -8.58
N TYR A 138 -11.37 -10.80 -9.34
CA TYR A 138 -10.31 -10.64 -10.33
C TYR A 138 -9.01 -10.06 -9.76
N LEU A 139 -9.14 -9.19 -8.76
CA LEU A 139 -8.01 -8.50 -8.13
C LEU A 139 -7.16 -9.46 -7.29
N VAL A 140 -7.78 -10.43 -6.61
CA VAL A 140 -7.05 -11.43 -5.81
C VAL A 140 -6.09 -12.30 -6.66
N PRO A 141 -6.49 -12.92 -7.79
CA PRO A 141 -5.57 -13.61 -8.70
C PRO A 141 -4.47 -12.70 -9.25
N PHE A 142 -4.79 -11.45 -9.56
CA PHE A 142 -3.83 -10.47 -10.06
C PHE A 142 -2.75 -10.17 -9.00
N ASP A 143 -3.15 -9.97 -7.74
CA ASP A 143 -2.24 -9.79 -6.60
C ASP A 143 -1.34 -11.00 -6.40
N TYR A 144 -1.86 -12.22 -6.57
CA TYR A 144 -1.05 -13.44 -6.48
C TYR A 144 0.01 -13.51 -7.57
N VAL A 145 -0.29 -13.08 -8.80
CA VAL A 145 0.70 -13.03 -9.89
C VAL A 145 1.81 -12.02 -9.56
N LEU A 146 1.45 -10.85 -9.03
CA LEU A 146 2.42 -9.85 -8.59
C LEU A 146 3.30 -10.38 -7.44
N LEU A 147 2.70 -11.10 -6.50
CA LEU A 147 3.41 -11.68 -5.37
C LEU A 147 4.41 -12.75 -5.80
N ILE A 148 4.00 -13.67 -6.68
CA ILE A 148 4.88 -14.74 -7.21
C ILE A 148 6.02 -14.12 -8.04
N THR A 149 5.75 -13.07 -8.81
CA THR A 149 6.77 -12.39 -9.62
C THR A 149 7.69 -11.51 -8.78
N SER A 150 7.37 -11.30 -7.49
CA SER A 150 8.26 -10.60 -6.57
C SER A 150 9.60 -11.33 -6.49
N GLY A 151 10.71 -10.59 -6.61
CA GLY A 151 12.07 -11.13 -6.72
C GLY A 151 12.54 -12.00 -5.55
N MET A 152 11.76 -12.10 -4.47
CA MET A 152 11.98 -13.12 -3.43
C MET A 152 11.63 -14.55 -3.88
N PHE A 153 10.60 -14.72 -4.70
CA PHE A 153 10.09 -16.04 -5.10
C PHE A 153 10.60 -16.48 -6.48
N VAL A 154 10.93 -15.51 -7.36
CA VAL A 154 11.50 -15.77 -8.68
C VAL A 154 12.88 -15.14 -8.76
N ASN A 155 13.91 -15.98 -8.83
CA ASN A 155 15.29 -15.56 -9.01
C ASN A 155 15.57 -15.35 -10.51
N ILE A 156 15.41 -14.11 -10.97
CA ILE A 156 15.83 -13.70 -12.32
C ILE A 156 17.36 -13.60 -12.29
N ARG A 157 17.99 -14.65 -12.80
CA ARG A 157 19.43 -14.86 -12.83
C ARG A 157 20.17 -13.82 -13.68
#